data_AF-A0A537UZC1-F1
#
_entry.id   AF-A0A537UZC1-F1
#
_cell.length_a   1.000
_cell.length_b   1.000
_cell.length_c   1.000
_cell.angle_alpha   90.00
_cell.angle_beta   90.00
_cell.angle_gamma   90.00
#
_symmetry.space_group_name_H-M   'P 1'
#
loop_
_entity.id
_entity.type
_entity.pdbx_description
1 polymer ?
#
loop_
_entity_poly.entity_id
_entity_poly.type
_entity_poly.pdbx_seq_one_letter_code
_entity_poly.pdbx_strand_id
1 'polypeptide(L)'
;MAEQKGPTWEVSSKLRSNARALRKNSTDAERILWSELRDHRLNGASFRRQVPIESYIADFLCHAARLVIELDGGQHFSDESEQADAARSAVIEAKGFKVLRF
;
A
#
# COMPACT_ATOMS: atom_id res chain seq x y z
N MET A 1 9.35 11.61 19.56
CA MET A 1 9.27 10.17 19.21
C MET A 1 9.97 10.00 17.88
N ALA A 2 11.03 9.18 17.83
CA ALA A 2 11.87 9.06 16.63
C ALA A 2 11.11 8.40 15.48
N GLU A 3 11.05 9.05 14.33
CA GLU A 3 10.61 8.46 13.06
C GLU A 3 11.50 7.24 12.76
N GLN A 4 10.90 6.05 12.64
CA GLN A 4 11.58 4.90 12.06
C GLN A 4 11.92 5.22 10.60
N LYS A 5 13.22 5.44 10.34
CA LYS A 5 13.78 5.78 9.04
C LYS A 5 13.85 4.51 8.17
N GLY A 6 12.71 4.16 7.56
CA GLY A 6 12.63 3.14 6.52
C GLY A 6 12.05 1.81 6.98
N PRO A 7 11.65 0.97 6.02
CA PRO A 7 11.12 -0.36 6.30
C PRO A 7 12.19 -1.23 6.96
N THR A 8 11.79 -2.06 7.92
CA THR A 8 12.67 -3.04 8.58
C THR A 8 12.80 -4.35 7.78
N TRP A 9 12.37 -4.35 6.52
CA TRP A 9 12.37 -5.51 5.63
C TRP A 9 13.10 -5.20 4.34
N GLU A 10 13.72 -6.24 3.78
CA GLU A 10 14.40 -6.18 2.49
C GLU A 10 13.37 -6.08 1.35
N VAL A 11 13.72 -5.31 0.33
CA VAL A 11 12.87 -5.13 -0.86
C VAL A 11 13.71 -5.43 -2.09
N SER A 12 13.28 -6.35 -2.94
CA SER A 12 14.04 -6.70 -4.15
C SER A 12 14.09 -5.53 -5.15
N SER A 13 15.16 -5.48 -5.96
CA SER A 13 15.30 -4.48 -7.04
C SER A 13 14.13 -4.56 -8.03
N LYS A 14 13.67 -5.78 -8.35
CA LYS A 14 12.50 -6.05 -9.17
C LYS A 14 11.23 -5.42 -8.58
N LEU A 15 10.97 -5.61 -7.28
CA LEU A 15 9.79 -5.06 -6.63
C LEU A 15 9.83 -3.52 -6.59
N ARG A 16 11.01 -2.92 -6.36
CA ARG A 16 11.18 -1.46 -6.48
C ARG A 16 10.89 -0.94 -7.89
N SER A 17 11.31 -1.67 -8.93
CA SER A 17 11.00 -1.34 -10.32
C SER A 17 9.50 -1.45 -10.63
N ASN A 18 8.86 -2.52 -10.17
CA ASN A 18 7.41 -2.68 -10.33
C ASN A 18 6.64 -1.54 -9.65
N ALA A 19 7.02 -1.18 -8.42
CA ALA A 19 6.42 -0.04 -7.72
C ALA A 19 6.59 1.30 -8.46
N ARG A 20 7.71 1.51 -9.15
CA ARG A 20 7.88 2.69 -10.02
C ARG A 20 6.98 2.65 -11.25
N ALA A 21 6.81 1.47 -11.85
CA ALA A 21 5.92 1.29 -13.00
C ALA A 21 4.46 1.53 -12.60
N LEU A 22 4.00 0.95 -11.49
CA LEU A 22 2.66 1.18 -10.94
C LEU A 22 2.41 2.66 -10.66
N ARG A 23 3.41 3.39 -10.15
CA ARG A 23 3.27 4.84 -9.95
C ARG A 23 3.01 5.63 -11.23
N LYS A 24 3.51 5.16 -12.38
CA LYS A 24 3.27 5.81 -13.68
C LYS A 24 1.91 5.40 -14.25
N ASN A 25 1.48 4.18 -13.97
CA ASN A 25 0.32 3.52 -14.54
C ASN A 25 -0.83 3.32 -13.54
N SER A 26 -1.00 4.23 -12.57
CA SER A 26 -2.08 4.15 -11.58
C SER A 26 -3.46 4.15 -12.23
N THR A 27 -4.40 3.39 -11.67
CA THR A 27 -5.81 3.44 -12.07
C THR A 27 -6.42 4.83 -11.82
N ASP A 28 -7.58 5.10 -12.40
CA ASP A 28 -8.30 6.37 -12.18
C ASP A 28 -8.71 6.53 -10.71
N ALA A 29 -9.15 5.45 -10.06
CA ALA A 29 -9.47 5.44 -8.64
C ALA A 29 -8.25 5.78 -7.77
N GLU A 30 -7.09 5.15 -8.01
CA GLU A 30 -5.84 5.51 -7.33
C GLU A 30 -5.44 6.97 -7.58
N ARG A 31 -5.61 7.46 -8.81
CA ARG A 31 -5.26 8.86 -9.15
C ARG A 31 -6.10 9.86 -8.37
N ILE A 32 -7.41 9.62 -8.28
CA ILE A 32 -8.34 10.45 -7.51
C ILE A 32 -8.00 10.37 -6.02
N LEU A 33 -7.84 9.18 -5.44
CA LEU A 33 -7.49 9.09 -4.02
C LEU A 33 -6.13 9.74 -3.72
N TRP A 34 -5.15 9.57 -4.62
CA TRP A 34 -3.85 10.21 -4.45
C TRP A 34 -3.92 11.74 -4.47
N SER A 35 -4.82 12.37 -5.24
CA SER A 35 -4.97 13.83 -5.21
C SER A 35 -5.43 14.35 -3.86
N GLU A 36 -6.21 13.56 -3.13
CA GLU A 36 -6.71 13.89 -1.80
C GLU A 36 -5.71 13.56 -0.68
N LEU A 37 -4.84 12.57 -0.87
CA LEU A 37 -3.90 12.13 0.16
C LEU A 37 -2.52 12.81 0.09
N ARG A 38 -2.05 13.20 -1.11
CA ARG A 38 -0.72 13.76 -1.31
C ARG A 38 -0.52 15.07 -0.55
N ASP A 39 0.75 15.45 -0.36
CA ASP A 39 1.13 16.75 0.20
C ASP A 39 0.47 17.05 1.55
N HIS A 40 0.24 16.01 2.36
CA HIS A 40 -0.34 16.11 3.70
C HIS A 40 -1.77 16.70 3.73
N ARG A 41 -2.51 16.65 2.62
CA ARG A 41 -3.84 17.25 2.48
C ARG A 41 -4.89 16.67 3.43
N LEU A 42 -4.81 15.36 3.71
CA LEU A 42 -5.70 14.71 4.67
C LEU A 42 -5.19 14.91 6.11
N ASN A 43 -5.66 15.96 6.78
CA ASN A 43 -5.38 16.24 8.20
C ASN A 43 -3.88 16.22 8.56
N GLY A 44 -2.99 16.59 7.64
CA GLY A 44 -1.54 16.57 7.88
C GLY A 44 -0.88 15.19 7.73
N ALA A 45 -1.64 14.13 7.45
CA ALA A 45 -1.13 12.76 7.40
C ALA A 45 -0.19 12.53 6.21
N SER A 46 0.95 11.88 6.47
CA SER A 46 1.96 11.58 5.44
C SER A 46 1.67 10.25 4.76
N PHE A 47 0.95 10.31 3.63
CA PHE A 47 0.73 9.15 2.78
C PHE A 47 1.80 9.00 1.71
N ARG A 48 2.18 7.75 1.45
CA ARG A 48 3.00 7.33 0.32
C ARG A 48 2.19 6.38 -0.53
N ARG A 49 2.39 6.41 -1.85
CA ARG A 49 1.71 5.49 -2.77
C ARG A 49 2.64 4.42 -3.35
N GLN A 50 2.06 3.28 -3.70
CA GLN A 50 2.70 2.13 -4.35
C GLN A 50 3.97 1.69 -3.59
N VAL A 51 3.82 1.40 -2.30
CA VAL A 51 4.92 1.15 -1.36
C VAL A 51 5.24 -0.34 -1.27
N PRO A 52 6.48 -0.77 -1.56
CA PRO A 52 6.87 -2.15 -1.32
C PRO A 52 6.86 -2.52 0.17
N ILE A 53 6.15 -3.59 0.52
CA ILE A 53 6.07 -4.19 1.85
C ILE A 53 6.37 -5.70 1.70
N GLU A 54 7.53 -6.14 2.18
CA GLU A 54 8.03 -7.51 1.95
C GLU A 54 7.99 -7.88 0.45
N SER A 55 7.18 -8.88 0.08
CA SER A 55 6.98 -9.36 -1.28
C SER A 55 5.85 -8.65 -2.04
N TYR A 56 5.15 -7.71 -1.41
CA TYR A 56 3.95 -7.06 -1.94
C TYR A 56 4.19 -5.57 -2.20
N ILE A 57 3.32 -4.95 -2.99
CA ILE A 57 3.26 -3.50 -3.14
C ILE A 57 1.88 -3.07 -2.66
N ALA A 58 1.85 -2.14 -1.71
CA ALA A 58 0.63 -1.55 -1.17
C ALA A 58 0.27 -0.27 -1.92
N ASP A 59 -1.00 -0.05 -2.23
CA ASP A 59 -1.44 1.13 -2.98
C ASP A 59 -1.16 2.42 -2.24
N PHE A 60 -1.50 2.49 -0.94
CA PHE A 60 -1.19 3.61 -0.07
C PHE A 60 -0.75 3.17 1.32
N LEU A 61 0.17 3.92 1.91
CA LEU A 61 0.70 3.69 3.25
C LEU A 61 0.86 5.01 4.01
N CYS A 62 0.31 5.06 5.22
CA CYS A 62 0.62 6.07 6.23
C CYS A 62 1.38 5.41 7.38
N HIS A 63 2.69 5.68 7.48
CA HIS A 63 3.54 5.12 8.53
C HIS A 63 3.10 5.57 9.94
N ALA A 64 2.78 6.85 10.10
CA ALA A 64 2.40 7.42 11.41
C ALA A 64 1.12 6.77 11.97
N ALA A 65 0.14 6.52 11.10
CA ALA A 65 -1.11 5.86 11.47
C ALA A 65 -1.01 4.33 11.49
N ARG A 66 0.14 3.76 11.09
CA ARG A 66 0.31 2.33 10.81
C ARG A 66 -0.83 1.78 9.95
N LEU A 67 -1.14 2.47 8.85
CA LEU A 67 -2.30 2.18 8.01
C LEU A 67 -1.90 1.96 6.56
N VAL A 68 -2.37 0.87 5.98
CA VAL A 68 -2.36 0.57 4.55
C VAL A 68 -3.78 0.68 4.00
N ILE A 69 -3.91 1.28 2.82
CA ILE A 69 -5.16 1.36 2.07
C ILE A 69 -4.92 0.72 0.70
N GLU A 70 -5.80 -0.20 0.33
CA GLU A 70 -5.82 -0.94 -0.93
C GLU A 70 -7.10 -0.62 -1.68
N LEU A 71 -7.00 -0.40 -2.99
CA LEU A 71 -8.15 -0.19 -3.85
C LEU A 71 -8.33 -1.42 -4.74
N ASP A 72 -9.41 -2.15 -4.52
CA ASP A 72 -9.76 -3.28 -5.37
C ASP A 72 -10.24 -2.74 -6.71
N GLY A 73 -9.40 -2.91 -7.74
CA GLY A 73 -9.72 -2.54 -9.12
C GLY A 73 -10.84 -3.36 -9.77
N GLY A 74 -11.69 -4.01 -8.96
CA GLY A 74 -12.83 -4.80 -9.39
C GLY A 74 -12.43 -5.96 -10.30
N GLN A 75 -11.78 -7.00 -9.77
CA GLN A 75 -11.67 -8.29 -10.47
C GLN A 75 -11.79 -9.49 -9.52
N HIS A 76 -12.80 -10.32 -9.80
CA HIS A 76 -13.03 -11.69 -9.38
C HIS A 76 -13.04 -11.98 -7.87
N PHE A 77 -14.24 -11.96 -7.29
CA PHE A 77 -14.60 -12.75 -6.11
C PHE A 77 -14.56 -14.25 -6.47
N SER A 78 -13.37 -14.79 -6.67
CA SER A 78 -13.15 -16.23 -6.64
C SER A 78 -12.53 -16.58 -5.29
N ASP A 79 -12.79 -17.79 -4.80
CA ASP A 79 -12.27 -18.27 -3.52
C ASP A 79 -10.73 -18.20 -3.47
N GLU A 80 -10.06 -18.38 -4.62
CA GLU A 80 -8.61 -18.28 -4.72
C GLU A 80 -8.10 -16.84 -4.59
N SER A 81 -8.83 -15.87 -5.15
CA SER A 81 -8.51 -14.44 -5.03
C SER A 81 -8.63 -13.99 -3.57
N GLU A 82 -9.70 -14.41 -2.89
CA GLU A 82 -9.95 -14.10 -1.48
C GLU A 82 -8.88 -14.70 -0.56
N GLN A 83 -8.46 -15.95 -0.79
CA GLN A 83 -7.39 -16.57 -0.03
C GLN A 83 -6.03 -15.88 -0.24
N ALA A 84 -5.71 -15.50 -1.47
CA ALA A 84 -4.49 -14.77 -1.78
C ALA A 84 -4.48 -13.39 -1.08
N ASP A 85 -5.62 -12.70 -1.06
CA ASP A 85 -5.79 -11.42 -0.40
C ASP A 85 -5.73 -11.51 1.13
N ALA A 86 -6.27 -12.58 1.71
CA ALA A 86 -6.15 -12.86 3.14
C ALA A 86 -4.69 -13.12 3.54
N ALA A 87 -3.97 -13.93 2.76
CA ALA A 87 -2.55 -14.20 3.00
C ALA A 87 -1.70 -12.93 2.89
N ARG A 88 -1.96 -12.10 1.88
CA ARG A 88 -1.32 -10.79 1.71
C ARG A 88 -1.58 -9.89 2.92
N SER A 89 -2.83 -9.77 3.34
CA SER A 89 -3.23 -8.92 4.46
C SER A 89 -2.54 -9.36 5.75
N ALA A 90 -2.52 -10.68 6.04
CA ALA A 90 -1.86 -11.23 7.21
C ALA A 90 -0.35 -10.90 7.26
N VAL A 91 0.35 -10.92 6.11
CA VAL A 91 1.77 -10.55 6.05
C VAL A 91 1.98 -9.06 6.37
N ILE A 92 1.14 -8.19 5.82
CA ILE A 92 1.21 -6.75 6.07
C ILE A 92 0.85 -6.43 7.54
N GLU A 93 -0.17 -7.09 8.07
CA GLU A 93 -0.60 -6.99 9.47
C GLU A 93 0.44 -7.52 10.45
N ALA A 94 1.22 -8.53 10.08
CA ALA A 94 2.35 -9.01 10.88
C ALA A 94 3.49 -7.97 11.01
N LYS A 95 3.54 -6.97 10.11
CA LYS A 95 4.41 -5.78 10.26
C LYS A 95 3.76 -4.69 11.11
N GLY A 96 2.57 -4.98 11.62
CA GLY A 96 1.73 -4.17 12.48
C GLY A 96 1.10 -2.98 11.77
N PHE A 97 0.80 -3.11 10.48
CA PHE A 97 -0.10 -2.18 9.81
C PHE A 97 -1.53 -2.69 9.89
N LYS A 98 -2.50 -1.80 10.05
CA LYS A 98 -3.90 -2.10 9.74
C LYS A 98 -4.08 -2.01 8.22
N VAL A 99 -4.84 -2.94 7.63
CA VAL A 99 -5.21 -2.90 6.21
C VAL A 99 -6.68 -2.49 6.08
N LEU A 100 -6.96 -1.52 5.21
CA LEU A 100 -8.31 -1.20 4.74
C LEU A 100 -8.36 -1.44 3.23
N ARG A 101 -9.45 -2.05 2.76
CA ARG A 101 -9.65 -2.41 1.36
C ARG A 101 -11.01 -1.89 0.91
N PHE A 102 -11.07 -1.29 -0.28
CA PHE A 102 -12.25 -0.62 -0.84
C PHE A 102 -12.47 -0.99 -2.30
#